data_AF-A0A496X106-F1
#
_entry.id   AF-A0A496X106-F1
#
_cell.length_a   1.000
_cell.length_b   1.000
_cell.length_c   1.000
_cell.angle_alpha   90.00
_cell.angle_beta   90.00
_cell.angle_gamma   90.00
#
_symmetry.space_group_name_H-M   'P 1'
#
loop_
_entity.id
_entity.type
_entity.pdbx_description
1 polymer ?
#
loop_
_entity_poly.entity_id
_entity_poly.type
_entity_poly.pdbx_seq_one_letter_code
_entity_poly.pdbx_strand_id
1 'polypeptide(L)'
;MSAESNYYVPEPSRLPVSMALALGLMALGAGMWVRGEGFVVLAVGFLIMATVMYVWFGTVIKENMAGMTNAQVKRSFVWGMSWFIFSEVMFFAVFFGALFYIRTLSLPWLGGEGDKSDMINLVWPGFQAEWPLMTNPGQVVGVEKFVGPHENMGFPGWGKLFEWLPLWNTIILLSSSVTVHFAHHALKHNNRSKFNAWLAFTVVLGIIFLVVQYVEYHEAYAEMGLTL
;
A
#
# COMPACT_ATOMS: atom_id res chain seq x y z
N MET A 1 -38.77 -1.52 29.79
CA MET A 1 -38.01 -0.31 30.17
C MET A 1 -36.60 -0.48 29.61
N SER A 2 -36.27 0.18 28.50
CA SER A 2 -34.88 0.22 28.01
C SER A 2 -34.04 0.91 29.06
N ALA A 3 -33.11 0.20 29.69
CA ALA A 3 -32.03 0.88 30.40
C ALA A 3 -31.25 1.66 29.33
N GLU A 4 -31.25 2.99 29.40
CA GLU A 4 -30.39 3.81 28.55
C GLU A 4 -28.95 3.43 28.84
N SER A 5 -28.34 2.63 27.96
CA SER A 5 -26.91 2.35 28.06
C SER A 5 -26.18 3.60 27.58
N ASN A 6 -25.69 4.41 28.51
CA ASN A 6 -24.88 5.58 28.18
C ASN A 6 -23.75 5.19 27.23
N TYR A 7 -23.58 5.97 26.16
CA TYR A 7 -22.46 5.82 25.24
C TYR A 7 -21.15 6.05 25.99
N TYR A 8 -20.18 5.15 25.81
CA TYR A 8 -18.89 5.32 26.47
C TYR A 8 -18.15 6.52 25.88
N VAL A 9 -17.84 7.50 26.73
CA VAL A 9 -17.00 8.65 26.40
C VAL A 9 -15.65 8.46 27.10
N PRO A 10 -14.54 8.35 26.35
CA PRO A 10 -13.21 8.19 26.95
C PRO A 10 -12.79 9.41 27.77
N GLU A 11 -11.89 9.18 28.73
CA GLU A 11 -11.26 10.26 29.47
C GLU A 11 -10.29 11.08 28.59
N PRO A 12 -10.04 12.36 28.92
CA PRO A 12 -9.09 13.19 28.20
C PRO A 12 -7.70 12.54 28.10
N SER A 13 -7.20 12.38 26.87
CA SER A 13 -5.91 11.74 26.61
C SER A 13 -4.94 12.68 25.91
N ARG A 14 -3.65 12.59 26.27
CA ARG A 14 -2.55 13.33 25.62
C ARG A 14 -2.01 12.63 24.37
N LEU A 15 -2.49 11.43 24.08
CA LEU A 15 -2.05 10.62 22.94
C LEU A 15 -2.29 11.30 21.58
N PRO A 16 -3.43 11.97 21.31
CA PRO A 16 -3.65 12.67 20.05
C PRO A 16 -2.63 13.79 19.78
N VAL A 17 -2.25 14.55 20.81
CA VAL A 17 -1.24 15.62 20.69
C VAL A 17 0.14 15.02 20.40
N SER A 18 0.48 13.91 21.06
CA SER A 18 1.75 13.21 20.84
C SER A 18 1.82 12.59 19.43
N MET A 19 0.69 12.10 18.92
CA MET A 19 0.53 11.61 17.55
C MET A 19 0.76 12.73 16.52
N ALA A 20 0.15 13.90 16.74
CA ALA A 20 0.32 15.06 15.87
C ALA A 20 1.79 15.53 15.85
N LEU A 21 2.46 15.55 17.00
CA LEU A 21 3.90 15.85 17.08
C LEU A 21 4.73 14.83 16.30
N ALA A 22 4.43 13.53 16.44
CA ALA A 22 5.12 12.46 15.71
C ALA A 22 4.98 12.64 14.20
N LEU A 23 3.76 12.89 13.71
CA LEU A 23 3.48 13.17 12.30
C LEU A 23 4.23 14.42 11.80
N GLY A 24 4.25 15.48 12.59
CA GLY A 24 5.00 16.70 12.27
C GLY A 24 6.51 16.44 12.14
N LEU A 25 7.09 15.70 13.07
CA LEU A 25 8.50 15.31 13.01
C LEU A 25 8.80 14.39 11.82
N MET A 26 7.90 13.46 11.49
CA MET A 26 8.05 12.60 10.32
C MET A 26 8.01 13.41 9.02
N ALA A 27 7.06 14.34 8.87
CA ALA A 27 6.96 15.20 7.69
C ALA A 27 8.19 16.10 7.53
N LEU A 28 8.64 16.75 8.61
CA LEU A 28 9.84 17.58 8.62
C LEU A 28 11.10 16.74 8.32
N GLY A 29 11.24 15.58 8.98
CA GLY A 29 12.34 14.67 8.79
C GLY A 29 12.42 14.14 7.36
N ALA A 30 11.28 13.78 6.74
CA ALA A 30 11.23 13.36 5.35
C ALA A 30 11.66 14.49 4.39
N GLY A 31 11.18 15.72 4.62
CA GLY A 31 11.59 16.89 3.83
C GLY A 31 13.07 17.25 3.98
N MET A 32 13.65 17.03 5.16
CA MET A 32 15.10 17.15 5.36
C MET A 32 15.87 16.02 4.66
N TRP A 33 15.34 14.80 4.70
CA TRP A 33 16.00 13.61 4.16
C TRP A 33 16.16 13.65 2.64
N VAL A 34 15.19 14.22 1.93
CA VAL A 34 15.31 14.50 0.49
C VAL A 34 16.51 15.41 0.16
N ARG A 35 16.96 16.24 1.11
CA ARG A 35 18.14 17.12 0.98
C ARG A 35 19.44 16.50 1.50
N GLY A 36 19.41 15.25 1.95
CA GLY A 36 20.57 14.52 2.46
C GLY A 36 20.81 14.62 3.98
N GLU A 37 19.96 15.31 4.73
CA GLU A 37 20.08 15.48 6.19
C GLU A 37 18.82 14.98 6.94
N GLY A 38 18.80 14.96 8.27
CA GLY A 38 17.53 14.79 9.01
C GLY A 38 16.94 13.37 9.06
N PHE A 39 17.67 12.32 8.63
CA PHE A 39 17.29 10.93 8.88
C PHE A 39 17.02 10.66 10.37
N VAL A 40 17.81 11.25 11.27
CA VAL A 40 17.61 11.14 12.72
C VAL A 40 16.26 11.72 13.15
N VAL A 41 15.86 12.88 12.60
CA VAL A 41 14.57 13.51 12.90
C VAL A 41 13.41 12.62 12.43
N LEU A 42 13.54 12.06 11.22
CA LEU A 42 12.57 11.12 10.67
C LEU A 42 12.46 9.85 11.53
N ALA A 43 13.59 9.25 11.91
CA ALA A 43 13.66 8.05 12.74
C ALA A 43 13.06 8.28 14.14
N VAL A 44 13.34 9.43 14.77
CA VAL A 44 12.71 9.83 16.03
C VAL A 44 11.20 9.98 15.88
N GLY A 45 10.74 10.60 14.79
CA GLY A 45 9.31 10.69 14.46
C GLY A 45 8.64 9.32 14.39
N PHE A 46 9.25 8.36 13.67
CA PHE A 46 8.77 6.97 13.60
C PHE A 46 8.75 6.27 14.96
N LEU A 47 9.78 6.47 15.80
CA LEU A 47 9.85 5.89 17.14
C LEU A 47 8.72 6.40 18.05
N ILE A 48 8.46 7.70 18.04
CA ILE A 48 7.37 8.31 18.81
C ILE A 48 6.02 7.79 18.29
N MET A 49 5.83 7.77 16.97
CA MET A 49 4.63 7.23 16.31
C MET A 49 4.35 5.78 16.75
N ALA A 50 5.34 4.90 16.66
CA ALA A 50 5.22 3.50 17.06
C ALA A 50 4.87 3.36 18.54
N THR A 51 5.50 4.17 19.40
CA THR A 51 5.23 4.17 20.85
C THR A 51 3.80 4.63 21.14
N VAL A 52 3.34 5.71 20.49
CA VAL A 52 1.98 6.22 20.65
C VAL A 52 0.96 5.18 20.20
N MET A 53 1.16 4.54 19.05
CA MET A 53 0.27 3.48 18.55
C MET A 53 0.22 2.27 19.49
N TYR A 54 1.38 1.83 19.98
CA TYR A 54 1.44 0.73 20.96
C TYR A 54 0.66 1.04 22.24
N VAL A 55 0.87 2.23 22.81
CA VAL A 55 0.16 2.67 24.02
C VAL A 55 -1.33 2.85 23.75
N TRP A 56 -1.70 3.48 22.63
CA TRP A 56 -3.10 3.77 22.30
C TRP A 56 -3.89 2.49 22.07
N PHE A 57 -3.43 1.58 21.21
CA PHE A 57 -4.11 0.30 21.00
C PHE A 57 -4.14 -0.54 22.28
N GLY A 58 -3.06 -0.52 23.08
CA GLY A 58 -3.04 -1.16 24.39
C GLY A 58 -4.13 -0.63 25.34
N THR A 59 -4.35 0.68 25.36
CA THR A 59 -5.42 1.31 26.16
C THR A 59 -6.81 0.85 25.69
N VAL A 60 -7.08 0.87 24.38
CA VAL A 60 -8.37 0.41 23.82
C VAL A 60 -8.64 -1.06 24.15
N ILE A 61 -7.61 -1.92 24.11
CA ILE A 61 -7.74 -3.33 24.51
C ILE A 61 -8.10 -3.44 26.01
N LYS A 62 -7.43 -2.69 26.89
CA LYS A 62 -7.71 -2.68 28.33
C LYS A 62 -9.12 -2.20 28.64
N GLU A 63 -9.59 -1.13 27.99
CA GLU A 63 -10.95 -0.60 28.14
C GLU A 63 -12.03 -1.61 27.71
N ASN A 64 -11.79 -2.32 26.59
CA ASN A 64 -12.67 -3.38 26.13
C ASN A 64 -12.70 -4.57 27.11
N MET A 65 -11.53 -5.00 27.61
CA MET A 65 -11.43 -6.07 28.62
C MET A 65 -12.05 -5.69 29.96
N ALA A 66 -12.02 -4.40 30.34
CA ALA A 66 -12.70 -3.88 31.51
C ALA A 66 -14.23 -3.79 31.34
N GLY A 67 -14.77 -4.16 30.17
CA GLY A 67 -16.21 -4.16 29.92
C GLY A 67 -16.81 -2.77 29.70
N MET A 68 -15.98 -1.73 29.52
CA MET A 68 -16.43 -0.35 29.33
C MET A 68 -17.14 -0.14 27.98
N THR A 69 -16.85 -0.99 26.99
CA THR A 69 -17.46 -0.91 25.66
C THR A 69 -18.82 -1.61 25.63
N ASN A 70 -19.90 -0.82 25.47
CA ASN A 70 -21.25 -1.34 25.25
C ASN A 70 -21.44 -1.83 23.79
N ALA A 71 -22.59 -2.46 23.49
CA ALA A 71 -22.88 -2.97 22.16
C ALA A 71 -22.96 -1.87 21.08
N GLN A 72 -23.36 -0.66 21.46
CA GLN A 72 -23.42 0.50 20.56
C GLN A 72 -22.02 0.94 20.13
N VAL A 73 -21.07 1.04 21.07
CA VAL A 73 -19.66 1.38 20.82
C VAL A 73 -19.00 0.33 19.92
N LYS A 74 -19.26 -0.96 20.15
CA LYS A 74 -18.78 -2.03 19.28
C LYS A 74 -19.28 -1.87 17.84
N ARG A 75 -20.54 -1.45 17.65
CA ARG A 75 -21.09 -1.15 16.32
C ARG A 75 -20.42 0.07 15.70
N SER A 76 -20.16 1.12 16.49
CA SER A 76 -19.40 2.30 16.03
C SER A 76 -17.99 1.91 15.56
N PHE A 77 -17.29 1.01 16.26
CA PHE A 77 -15.98 0.52 15.81
C PHE A 77 -16.03 -0.21 14.47
N VAL A 78 -17.06 -1.02 14.22
CA VAL A 78 -17.25 -1.69 12.92
C VAL A 78 -17.45 -0.65 11.81
N TRP A 79 -18.32 0.34 12.02
CA TRP A 79 -18.51 1.42 11.03
C TRP A 79 -17.26 2.27 10.84
N GLY A 80 -16.53 2.57 11.91
CA GLY A 80 -15.25 3.28 11.83
C GLY A 80 -14.24 2.53 10.97
N MET A 81 -14.09 1.21 11.18
CA MET A 81 -13.22 0.39 10.34
C MET A 81 -13.71 0.29 8.89
N SER A 82 -15.02 0.17 8.66
CA SER A 82 -15.57 0.17 7.29
C SER A 82 -15.30 1.47 6.55
N TRP A 83 -15.46 2.63 7.20
CA TRP A 83 -15.16 3.93 6.60
C TRP A 83 -13.66 4.12 6.35
N PHE A 84 -12.81 3.61 7.25
CA PHE A 84 -11.37 3.59 7.04
C PHE A 84 -11.00 2.74 5.80
N ILE A 85 -11.51 1.51 5.69
CA ILE A 85 -11.30 0.66 4.49
C ILE A 85 -11.80 1.37 3.23
N PHE A 86 -12.96 2.03 3.28
CA PHE A 86 -13.48 2.80 2.16
C PHE A 86 -12.52 3.93 1.75
N SER A 87 -11.94 4.67 2.70
CA SER A 87 -10.95 5.70 2.37
C SER A 87 -9.67 5.12 1.74
N GLU A 88 -9.23 3.94 2.16
CA GLU A 88 -8.10 3.24 1.52
C GLU A 88 -8.43 2.85 0.08
N VAL A 89 -9.64 2.34 -0.19
CA VAL A 89 -10.08 2.05 -1.56
C VAL A 89 -10.08 3.30 -2.44
N MET A 90 -10.51 4.45 -1.92
CA MET A 90 -10.47 5.73 -2.64
C MET A 90 -9.04 6.22 -2.87
N PHE A 91 -8.14 6.03 -1.90
CA PHE A 91 -6.72 6.31 -2.07
C PHE A 91 -6.12 5.47 -3.21
N PHE A 92 -6.39 4.15 -3.25
CA PHE A 92 -5.97 3.29 -4.37
C PHE A 92 -6.62 3.69 -5.71
N ALA A 93 -7.87 4.14 -5.70
CA ALA A 93 -8.56 4.58 -6.91
C ALA A 93 -7.85 5.75 -7.60
N VAL A 94 -7.15 6.62 -6.87
CA VAL A 94 -6.32 7.69 -7.45
C VAL A 94 -5.16 7.12 -8.26
N PHE A 95 -4.47 6.09 -7.77
CA PHE A 95 -3.35 5.47 -8.51
C PHE A 95 -3.83 4.72 -9.74
N PHE A 96 -4.93 3.96 -9.65
CA PHE A 96 -5.54 3.32 -10.83
C PHE A 96 -6.06 4.37 -11.83
N GLY A 97 -6.63 5.46 -11.34
CA GLY A 97 -7.06 6.59 -12.14
C GLY A 97 -5.88 7.24 -12.87
N ALA A 98 -4.74 7.44 -12.21
CA ALA A 98 -3.52 7.95 -12.83
C ALA A 98 -2.98 6.98 -13.90
N LEU A 99 -2.92 5.68 -13.62
CA LEU A 99 -2.51 4.67 -14.60
C LEU A 99 -3.44 4.66 -15.83
N PHE A 100 -4.75 4.69 -15.60
CA PHE A 100 -5.76 4.76 -16.67
C PHE A 100 -5.60 6.04 -17.49
N TYR A 101 -5.41 7.18 -16.82
CA TYR A 101 -5.22 8.47 -17.49
C TYR A 101 -3.96 8.47 -18.36
N ILE A 102 -2.85 7.94 -17.86
CA ILE A 102 -1.59 7.86 -18.63
C ILE A 102 -1.77 6.90 -19.81
N ARG A 103 -2.27 5.69 -19.57
CA ARG A 103 -2.32 4.63 -20.57
C ARG A 103 -3.39 4.84 -21.64
N THR A 104 -4.59 5.24 -21.25
CA THR A 104 -5.77 5.24 -22.14
C THR A 104 -6.02 6.60 -22.77
N LEU A 105 -5.62 7.68 -22.11
CA LEU A 105 -5.87 9.04 -22.60
C LEU A 105 -4.58 9.72 -23.06
N SER A 106 -3.59 9.81 -22.17
CA SER A 106 -2.36 10.56 -22.45
C SER A 106 -1.55 9.93 -23.59
N LEU A 107 -1.35 8.61 -23.58
CA LEU A 107 -0.56 7.94 -24.63
C LEU A 107 -1.12 8.14 -26.05
N PRO A 108 -2.43 7.91 -26.32
CA PRO A 108 -2.99 8.20 -27.65
C PRO A 108 -2.89 9.67 -28.05
N TRP A 109 -3.10 10.60 -27.11
CA TRP A 109 -2.95 12.03 -27.38
C TRP A 109 -1.51 12.41 -27.75
N LEU A 110 -0.53 11.80 -27.08
CA LEU A 110 0.88 11.92 -27.46
C LEU A 110 1.17 11.23 -28.80
N GLY A 111 0.42 10.19 -29.15
CA GLY A 111 0.53 9.45 -30.42
C GLY A 111 -0.07 10.16 -31.64
N GLY A 112 -0.72 11.31 -31.45
CA GLY A 112 -1.30 12.08 -32.56
C GLY A 112 -2.83 12.15 -32.57
N GLU A 113 -3.54 11.63 -31.57
CA GLU A 113 -5.00 11.79 -31.48
C GLU A 113 -5.39 13.17 -30.91
N GLY A 114 -6.10 13.98 -31.72
CA GLY A 114 -6.68 15.27 -31.33
C GLY A 114 -5.85 16.50 -31.71
N ASP A 115 -6.29 17.70 -31.28
CA ASP A 115 -5.75 19.02 -31.68
C ASP A 115 -4.27 19.28 -31.32
N LYS A 116 -3.61 18.36 -30.59
CA LYS A 116 -2.22 18.49 -30.12
C LYS A 116 -1.23 17.57 -30.86
N SER A 117 -1.66 16.91 -31.94
CA SER A 117 -0.90 15.88 -32.65
C SER A 117 0.49 16.33 -33.14
N ASP A 118 0.63 17.61 -33.50
CA ASP A 118 1.83 18.10 -34.17
C ASP A 118 2.94 18.53 -33.19
N MET A 119 2.60 18.72 -31.91
CA MET A 119 3.54 19.23 -30.90
C MET A 119 4.54 18.16 -30.44
N ILE A 120 4.15 16.87 -30.44
CA ILE A 120 5.02 15.78 -29.98
C ILE A 120 6.19 15.57 -30.93
N ASN A 121 5.96 15.69 -32.25
CA ASN A 121 6.97 15.44 -33.27
C ASN A 121 8.11 16.47 -33.24
N LEU A 122 7.88 17.63 -32.61
CA LEU A 122 8.92 18.65 -32.38
C LEU A 122 9.88 18.24 -31.25
N VAL A 123 9.41 17.50 -30.25
CA VAL A 123 10.20 17.10 -29.07
C VAL A 123 10.72 15.66 -29.21
N TRP A 124 9.96 14.80 -29.88
CA TRP A 124 10.27 13.40 -30.12
C TRP A 124 9.83 13.00 -31.53
N PRO A 125 10.71 13.19 -32.52
CA PRO A 125 10.42 12.78 -33.90
C PRO A 125 10.20 11.27 -33.99
N GLY A 126 9.07 10.85 -34.59
CA GLY A 126 8.77 9.43 -34.80
C GLY A 126 8.30 8.68 -33.55
N PHE A 127 7.72 9.39 -32.57
CA PHE A 127 7.11 8.77 -31.40
C PHE A 127 6.07 7.70 -31.79
N GLN A 128 6.17 6.53 -31.16
CA GLN A 128 5.19 5.44 -31.28
C GLN A 128 4.47 5.26 -29.94
N ALA A 129 3.14 5.31 -29.98
CA ALA A 129 2.31 5.13 -28.81
C ALA A 129 2.21 3.65 -28.45
N GLU A 130 3.19 3.17 -27.68
CA GLU A 130 3.24 1.81 -27.15
C GLU A 130 3.16 1.78 -25.62
N TRP A 131 2.64 0.69 -25.06
CA TRP A 131 2.60 0.49 -23.62
C TRP A 131 3.18 -0.87 -23.23
N PRO A 132 4.15 -0.90 -22.30
CA PRO A 132 4.86 0.24 -21.70
C PRO A 132 5.79 0.94 -22.72
N LEU A 133 6.14 2.20 -22.46
CA LEU A 133 7.14 2.91 -23.26
C LEU A 133 8.54 2.38 -22.91
N MET A 134 9.19 1.72 -23.89
CA MET A 134 10.51 1.11 -23.69
C MET A 134 11.66 2.04 -24.08
N THR A 135 11.42 2.94 -25.04
CA THR A 135 12.36 3.99 -25.44
C THR A 135 11.95 5.30 -24.79
N ASN A 136 12.90 6.16 -24.44
CA ASN A 136 12.63 7.50 -23.95
C ASN A 136 13.08 8.60 -24.95
N PRO A 137 12.62 9.86 -24.83
CA PRO A 137 13.00 10.92 -25.75
C PRO A 137 14.52 11.20 -25.73
N GLY A 138 15.18 11.02 -24.58
CA GLY A 138 16.61 11.22 -24.43
C GLY A 138 17.44 10.26 -25.29
N GLN A 139 17.06 8.99 -25.35
CA GLN A 139 17.68 7.97 -26.20
C GLN A 139 17.51 8.28 -27.68
N VAL A 140 16.38 8.87 -28.09
CA VAL A 140 16.12 9.25 -29.49
C VAL A 140 16.90 10.50 -29.91
N VAL A 141 17.16 11.42 -28.99
CA VAL A 141 17.92 12.67 -29.24
C VAL A 141 19.42 12.51 -28.92
N GLY A 142 19.88 11.33 -28.49
CA GLY A 142 21.30 11.02 -28.22
C GLY A 142 21.81 11.54 -26.87
N VAL A 143 20.91 11.83 -25.92
CA VAL A 143 21.24 12.26 -24.55
C VAL A 143 20.97 11.09 -23.59
N GLU A 144 22.01 10.30 -23.30
CA GLU A 144 21.96 9.10 -22.44
C GLU A 144 21.96 9.43 -20.94
N LYS A 145 21.07 10.31 -20.47
CA LYS A 145 20.96 10.59 -19.02
C LYS A 145 20.12 9.56 -18.29
N PHE A 146 19.16 8.94 -18.98
CA PHE A 146 18.27 7.91 -18.45
C PHE A 146 18.18 6.78 -19.48
N VAL A 147 18.47 5.54 -19.05
CA VAL A 147 18.34 4.35 -19.90
C VAL A 147 16.92 3.81 -19.74
N GLY A 148 16.22 3.59 -20.86
CA GLY A 148 14.90 2.96 -20.85
C GLY A 148 14.98 1.48 -20.40
N PRO A 149 13.89 0.90 -19.87
CA PRO A 149 13.89 -0.49 -19.43
C PRO A 149 14.24 -1.46 -20.56
N HIS A 150 14.91 -2.56 -20.24
CA HIS A 150 15.28 -3.60 -21.21
C HIS A 150 14.12 -4.56 -21.49
N GLU A 151 13.34 -4.87 -20.45
CA GLU A 151 12.18 -5.76 -20.52
C GLU A 151 11.03 -5.20 -19.68
N ASN A 152 9.81 -5.68 -19.97
CA ASN A 152 8.64 -5.35 -19.16
C ASN A 152 8.32 -6.50 -18.19
N MET A 153 7.81 -6.16 -17.01
CA MET A 153 7.26 -7.15 -16.06
C MET A 153 5.83 -7.59 -16.44
N GLY A 154 5.48 -7.47 -17.73
CA GLY A 154 4.18 -7.85 -18.24
C GLY A 154 3.96 -9.36 -18.15
N PHE A 155 2.74 -9.78 -18.49
CA PHE A 155 2.42 -11.20 -18.57
C PHE A 155 3.35 -11.89 -19.61
N PRO A 156 4.18 -12.87 -19.20
CA PRO A 156 5.21 -13.45 -20.08
C PRO A 156 4.67 -14.51 -21.06
N GLY A 157 3.35 -14.70 -21.11
CA GLY A 157 2.69 -15.74 -21.90
C GLY A 157 2.46 -17.04 -21.11
N TRP A 158 1.56 -17.89 -21.63
CA TRP A 158 1.15 -19.13 -20.96
C TRP A 158 2.27 -20.15 -20.75
N GLY A 159 3.32 -20.12 -21.57
CA GLY A 159 4.46 -21.05 -21.47
C GLY A 159 5.38 -20.79 -20.27
N LYS A 160 5.46 -19.55 -19.80
CA LYS A 160 6.31 -19.11 -18.66
C LYS A 160 5.48 -18.71 -17.44
N LEU A 161 4.24 -19.17 -17.36
CA LEU A 161 3.29 -18.77 -16.31
C LEU A 161 3.83 -19.02 -14.89
N PHE A 162 4.54 -20.13 -14.67
CA PHE A 162 5.10 -20.50 -13.36
C PHE A 162 6.37 -19.73 -13.00
N GLU A 163 7.02 -19.09 -13.97
CA GLU A 163 8.17 -18.19 -13.75
C GLU A 163 7.69 -16.76 -13.41
N TRP A 164 6.40 -16.46 -13.63
CA TRP A 164 5.84 -15.14 -13.37
C TRP A 164 5.65 -14.89 -11.87
N LEU A 165 6.61 -14.22 -11.24
CA LEU A 165 6.61 -13.90 -9.80
C LEU A 165 5.29 -13.27 -9.28
N PRO A 166 4.65 -12.31 -9.98
CA PRO A 166 3.34 -11.76 -9.58
C PRO A 166 2.23 -12.80 -9.40
N LEU A 167 2.28 -13.90 -10.15
CA LEU A 167 1.30 -14.99 -10.01
C LEU A 167 1.43 -15.66 -8.65
N TRP A 168 2.64 -15.96 -8.22
CA TRP A 168 2.90 -16.57 -6.91
C TRP A 168 2.45 -15.65 -5.79
N ASN A 169 2.74 -14.35 -5.88
CA ASN A 169 2.23 -13.35 -4.96
C ASN A 169 0.70 -13.35 -4.86
N THR A 170 0.02 -13.46 -6.00
CA THR A 170 -1.45 -13.58 -6.04
C THR A 170 -1.95 -14.86 -5.35
N ILE A 171 -1.33 -16.01 -5.64
CA ILE A 171 -1.68 -17.29 -5.00
C ILE A 171 -1.47 -17.22 -3.49
N ILE A 172 -0.37 -16.62 -3.02
CA ILE A 172 -0.06 -16.47 -1.60
C ILE A 172 -1.12 -15.62 -0.89
N LEU A 173 -1.52 -14.47 -1.46
CA LEU A 173 -2.54 -13.60 -0.87
C LEU A 173 -3.94 -14.23 -0.85
N LEU A 174 -4.31 -14.96 -1.92
CA LEU A 174 -5.57 -15.70 -1.93
C LEU A 174 -5.56 -16.84 -0.90
N SER A 175 -4.44 -17.54 -0.79
CA SER A 175 -4.26 -18.61 0.21
C SER A 175 -4.33 -18.07 1.64
N SER A 176 -3.71 -16.91 1.90
CA SER A 176 -3.74 -16.27 3.22
C SER A 176 -5.16 -15.81 3.61
N SER A 177 -5.97 -15.39 2.63
CA SER A 177 -7.38 -15.05 2.85
C SER A 177 -8.19 -16.27 3.32
N VAL A 178 -7.95 -17.44 2.73
CA VAL A 178 -8.58 -18.71 3.15
C VAL A 178 -8.15 -19.10 4.57
N THR A 179 -6.89 -18.89 4.92
CA THR A 179 -6.37 -19.26 6.26
C THR A 179 -6.93 -18.37 7.36
N VAL A 180 -7.13 -17.07 7.08
CA VAL A 180 -7.88 -16.16 7.99
C VAL A 180 -9.32 -16.61 8.14
N HIS A 181 -9.97 -17.04 7.06
CA HIS A 181 -11.34 -17.54 7.13
C HIS A 181 -11.45 -18.76 8.06
N PHE A 182 -10.51 -19.70 7.97
CA PHE A 182 -10.44 -20.84 8.89
C PHE A 182 -10.11 -20.43 10.33
N ALA A 183 -9.24 -19.44 10.54
CA ALA A 183 -8.99 -18.88 11.87
C ALA A 183 -10.30 -18.31 12.46
N HIS A 184 -11.01 -17.49 11.70
CA HIS A 184 -12.29 -16.91 12.12
C HIS A 184 -13.35 -17.99 12.43
N HIS A 185 -13.43 -19.03 11.61
CA HIS A 185 -14.32 -20.16 11.84
C HIS A 185 -13.96 -20.92 13.13
N ALA A 186 -12.66 -21.13 13.41
CA ALA A 186 -12.20 -21.75 14.65
C ALA A 186 -12.54 -20.91 15.88
N LEU A 187 -12.45 -19.58 15.77
CA LEU A 187 -12.83 -18.66 16.84
C LEU A 187 -14.34 -18.73 17.16
N LYS A 188 -15.20 -18.84 16.12
CA LYS A 188 -16.65 -19.05 16.29
C LYS A 188 -16.98 -20.36 17.03
N HIS A 189 -16.16 -21.39 16.84
CA HIS A 189 -16.26 -22.67 17.56
C HIS A 189 -15.51 -22.67 18.90
N ASN A 190 -15.10 -21.50 19.39
CA ASN A 190 -14.36 -21.30 20.64
C ASN A 190 -13.05 -22.13 20.73
N ASN A 191 -12.48 -22.54 19.60
CA ASN A 191 -11.24 -23.32 19.52
C ASN A 191 -10.04 -22.40 19.35
N ARG A 192 -9.50 -21.92 20.47
CA ARG A 192 -8.38 -20.96 20.50
C ARG A 192 -7.07 -21.51 19.92
N SER A 193 -6.80 -22.80 20.11
CA SER A 193 -5.59 -23.43 19.59
C SER A 193 -5.59 -23.42 18.05
N LYS A 194 -6.69 -23.84 17.42
CA LYS A 194 -6.84 -23.78 15.96
C LYS A 194 -6.84 -22.35 15.45
N PHE A 195 -7.50 -21.42 16.14
CA PHE A 195 -7.47 -20.00 15.77
C PHE A 195 -6.03 -19.46 15.72
N ASN A 196 -5.24 -19.68 16.77
CA ASN A 196 -3.84 -19.21 16.83
C ASN A 196 -2.97 -19.87 15.74
N ALA A 197 -3.16 -21.18 15.49
CA ALA A 197 -2.40 -21.89 14.45
C ALA A 197 -2.67 -21.35 13.04
N TRP A 198 -3.95 -21.17 12.67
CA TRP A 198 -4.32 -20.63 11.35
C TRP A 198 -3.94 -19.16 11.19
N LEU A 199 -4.03 -18.37 12.27
CA LEU A 199 -3.56 -16.98 12.27
C LEU A 199 -2.04 -16.92 12.08
N ALA A 200 -1.27 -17.76 12.77
CA ALA A 200 0.18 -17.82 12.60
C ALA A 200 0.56 -18.20 11.15
N PHE A 201 -0.13 -19.18 10.56
CA PHE A 201 0.09 -19.55 9.16
C PHE A 201 -0.21 -18.39 8.20
N THR A 202 -1.27 -17.62 8.46
CA THR A 202 -1.58 -16.40 7.71
C THR A 202 -0.43 -15.39 7.78
N VAL A 203 0.10 -15.14 8.99
CA VAL A 203 1.21 -14.19 9.18
C VAL A 203 2.47 -14.67 8.45
N VAL A 204 2.78 -15.97 8.49
CA VAL A 204 3.90 -16.55 7.75
C VAL A 204 3.74 -16.36 6.24
N LEU A 205 2.55 -16.62 5.69
CA LEU A 205 2.27 -16.33 4.27
C LEU A 205 2.43 -14.85 3.93
N GLY A 206 2.02 -13.95 4.82
CA GLY A 206 2.24 -12.50 4.66
C GLY A 206 3.72 -12.12 4.63
N ILE A 207 4.55 -12.75 5.47
CA ILE A 207 6.01 -12.54 5.45
C ILE A 207 6.61 -13.08 4.15
N ILE A 208 6.18 -14.27 3.70
CA ILE A 208 6.64 -14.85 2.43
C ILE A 208 6.28 -13.91 1.26
N PHE A 209 5.06 -13.37 1.24
CA PHE A 209 4.65 -12.37 0.25
C PHE A 209 5.59 -11.15 0.23
N LEU A 210 5.93 -10.59 1.39
CA LEU A 210 6.85 -9.45 1.46
C LEU A 210 8.25 -9.79 0.92
N VAL A 211 8.74 -11.00 1.18
CA VAL A 211 10.04 -11.46 0.65
C VAL A 211 10.00 -11.61 -0.86
N VAL A 212 8.96 -12.26 -1.40
CA VAL A 212 8.81 -12.42 -2.86
C VAL A 212 8.65 -11.06 -3.54
N GLN A 213 7.88 -10.14 -2.95
CA GLN A 213 7.74 -8.78 -3.46
C GLN A 213 9.08 -8.03 -3.47
N TYR A 214 9.91 -8.21 -2.44
CA TYR A 214 11.26 -7.63 -2.41
C TYR A 214 12.15 -8.19 -3.53
N VAL A 215 12.12 -9.51 -3.76
CA VAL A 215 12.86 -10.15 -4.85
C VAL A 215 12.39 -9.62 -6.20
N GLU A 216 11.08 -9.53 -6.42
CA GLU A 216 10.49 -8.96 -7.63
C GLU A 216 10.98 -7.51 -7.87
N TYR A 217 10.95 -6.66 -6.83
CA TYR A 217 11.45 -5.29 -6.96
C TYR A 217 12.95 -5.22 -7.22
N HIS A 218 13.74 -6.12 -6.62
CA HIS A 218 15.17 -6.18 -6.85
C HIS A 218 15.48 -6.60 -8.30
N GLU A 219 14.80 -7.61 -8.83
CA GLU A 219 14.93 -8.07 -10.22
C GLU A 219 14.48 -6.98 -11.21
N ALA A 220 13.38 -6.28 -10.92
CA ALA A 220 12.93 -5.12 -11.70
C ALA A 220 14.04 -4.07 -11.84
N TYR A 221 14.69 -3.73 -10.73
CA TYR A 221 15.66 -2.66 -10.66
C TYR A 221 17.02 -3.07 -11.22
N ALA A 222 17.50 -4.27 -10.88
CA ALA A 222 18.86 -4.72 -11.20
C ALA A 222 18.97 -5.39 -12.58
N GLU A 223 17.94 -6.14 -13.01
CA GLU A 223 18.01 -6.96 -14.23
C GLU A 223 17.23 -6.32 -15.39
N MET A 224 16.05 -5.77 -15.12
CA MET A 224 15.20 -5.17 -16.18
C MET A 224 15.48 -3.69 -16.43
N GLY A 225 16.31 -3.04 -15.60
CA GLY A 225 16.65 -1.63 -15.75
C GLY A 225 15.44 -0.70 -15.57
N LEU A 226 14.44 -1.10 -14.78
CA LEU A 226 13.31 -0.25 -14.39
C LEU A 226 13.77 0.76 -13.32
N THR A 227 14.69 1.64 -13.71
CA THR A 227 15.21 2.71 -12.86
C THR A 227 14.37 3.98 -13.06
N LEU A 228 14.15 4.72 -11.97
CA LEU A 228 13.51 6.04 -11.98
C LEU A 228 14.44 7.12 -12.56
#